data_AF-A0A928W9U7-F1
#
_entry.id   AF-A0A928W9U7-F1
#
_cell.length_a   1.000
_cell.length_b   1.000
_cell.length_c   1.000
_cell.angle_alpha   90.00
_cell.angle_beta   90.00
_cell.angle_gamma   90.00
#
_symmetry.space_group_name_H-M   'P 1'
#
loop_
_entity.id
_entity.type
_entity.pdbx_description
1 polymer ?
#
loop_
_entity_poly.entity_id
_entity_poly.type
_entity_poly.pdbx_seq_one_letter_code
_entity_poly.pdbx_strand_id
1 'polypeptide(L)'
;MTVQISGFPIWSGLKSKVRFSENFRNNEFTEDKLELILKSLKEQFNYFNQIIMTGAIVREAELLISTYGKTIGLRSLDALHIACWKLNEEKNWIFVTSDSIQDKVIQRLKGESLFIE
;
A
#
# COMPACT_ATOMS: atom_id res chain seq x y z
N MET A 1 -2.75 1.13 -2.39
CA MET A 1 -2.95 2.52 -1.97
C MET A 1 -1.57 3.13 -1.86
N THR A 2 -1.18 3.94 -2.83
CA THR A 2 0.11 4.64 -2.82
C THR A 2 -0.11 5.96 -2.11
N VAL A 3 0.54 6.14 -0.96
CA VAL A 3 0.31 7.29 -0.08
C VAL A 3 1.29 8.40 -0.45
N GLN A 4 0.76 9.55 -0.88
CA GLN A 4 1.51 10.80 -0.89
C GLN A 4 1.26 11.50 0.45
N ILE A 5 2.31 11.75 1.24
CA ILE A 5 2.23 12.62 2.41
C ILE A 5 3.02 13.90 2.08
N SER A 6 2.33 14.91 1.56
CA SER A 6 2.91 16.25 1.46
C SER A 6 2.86 16.91 2.84
N GLY A 7 4.03 16.99 3.50
CA GLY A 7 4.19 17.55 4.85
C GLY A 7 4.25 16.47 5.93
N PHE A 8 5.46 16.11 6.34
CA PHE A 8 5.73 15.15 7.43
C PHE A 8 4.82 15.37 8.65
N PRO A 9 4.20 14.30 9.14
CA PRO A 9 4.79 13.59 10.28
C PRO A 9 4.94 12.10 10.00
N ILE A 10 6.14 11.58 10.32
CA ILE A 10 6.40 10.15 10.50
C ILE A 10 5.41 9.65 11.56
N TRP A 11 4.43 8.83 11.15
CA TRP A 11 3.68 8.03 12.10
C TRP A 11 4.36 6.68 12.24
N SER A 12 5.41 6.67 13.06
CA SER A 12 5.88 5.47 13.77
C SER A 12 4.76 5.06 14.75
N GLY A 13 3.75 4.31 14.29
CA GLY A 13 2.66 4.02 15.23
C GLY A 13 1.35 3.42 14.74
N LEU A 14 1.30 2.69 13.62
CA LEU A 14 0.47 1.48 13.61
C LEU A 14 1.40 0.28 13.83
N LYS A 15 1.91 0.18 15.06
CA LYS A 15 2.46 -1.06 15.63
C LYS A 15 1.34 -2.08 15.79
N SER A 16 0.80 -2.52 14.67
CA SER A 16 -0.07 -3.67 14.58
C SER A 16 -0.47 -3.72 13.13
N LYS A 17 0.03 -4.76 12.47
CA LYS A 17 -0.63 -5.43 11.37
C LYS A 17 -2.06 -5.80 11.83
N VAL A 18 -2.96 -4.81 11.93
CA VAL A 18 -4.35 -5.03 12.33
C VAL A 18 -4.98 -5.73 11.15
N ARG A 19 -5.02 -7.06 11.22
CA ARG A 19 -5.79 -7.87 10.29
C ARG A 19 -7.23 -7.80 10.74
N PHE A 20 -7.90 -6.71 10.37
CA PHE A 20 -9.30 -6.43 10.70
C PHE A 20 -10.22 -7.64 10.49
N SER A 21 -10.02 -8.38 9.40
CA SER A 21 -10.79 -9.57 9.07
C SER A 21 -10.50 -10.77 9.99
N GLU A 22 -9.28 -10.94 10.48
CA GLU A 22 -8.91 -12.03 11.39
C GLU A 22 -9.37 -11.72 12.82
N ASN A 23 -9.13 -10.50 13.31
CA ASN A 23 -9.51 -10.11 14.66
C ASN A 23 -11.03 -10.03 14.86
N PHE A 24 -11.78 -9.61 13.83
CA PHE A 24 -13.25 -9.66 13.88
C PHE A 24 -13.78 -11.10 13.84
N ARG A 25 -13.18 -11.97 13.01
CA ARG A 25 -13.53 -13.40 12.96
C ARG A 25 -13.19 -14.15 14.25
N ASN A 26 -12.19 -13.67 14.99
CA ASN A 26 -11.75 -14.24 16.26
C ASN A 26 -12.46 -13.62 17.49
N ASN A 27 -13.49 -12.78 17.30
CA ASN A 27 -14.19 -12.04 18.37
C ASN A 27 -13.28 -11.15 19.24
N GLU A 28 -12.12 -10.74 18.74
CA GLU A 28 -11.19 -9.86 19.46
C GLU A 28 -11.64 -8.39 19.47
N PHE A 29 -12.64 -8.04 18.64
CA PHE A 29 -13.26 -6.72 18.58
C PHE A 29 -14.77 -6.80 18.87
N THR A 30 -15.27 -5.90 19.71
CA THR A 30 -16.71 -5.63 19.80
C THR A 30 -17.17 -4.82 18.59
N GLU A 31 -18.44 -4.96 18.23
CA GLU A 31 -19.05 -4.25 17.09
C GLU A 31 -18.85 -2.72 17.21
N ASP A 32 -19.06 -2.16 18.41
CA ASP A 32 -18.82 -0.73 18.69
C ASP A 32 -17.38 -0.28 18.40
N LYS A 33 -16.38 -1.12 18.71
CA LYS A 33 -14.98 -0.83 18.42
C LYS A 33 -14.70 -0.88 16.92
N LEU A 34 -15.31 -1.82 16.21
CA LEU A 34 -15.18 -1.91 14.76
C LEU A 34 -15.78 -0.67 14.08
N GLU A 35 -16.98 -0.25 14.49
CA GLU A 35 -17.63 0.94 13.93
C GLU A 35 -16.80 2.20 14.16
N LEU A 36 -16.24 2.37 15.36
CA LEU A 36 -15.37 3.50 15.66
C LEU A 36 -14.14 3.52 14.74
N ILE A 37 -13.47 2.39 14.56
CA ILE A 37 -12.29 2.31 13.70
C ILE A 37 -12.67 2.58 12.24
N LEU A 38 -13.78 2.00 11.76
CA LEU A 38 -14.27 2.24 10.39
C LEU A 38 -14.60 3.71 10.16
N LYS A 39 -15.18 4.40 11.15
CA LYS A 39 -15.45 5.84 11.08
C LYS A 39 -14.16 6.63 10.96
N SER A 40 -13.18 6.38 11.82
CA SER A 40 -11.88 7.07 11.77
C SER A 40 -11.15 6.80 10.45
N LEU A 41 -11.20 5.57 9.92
CA LEU A 41 -10.62 5.25 8.61
C LEU A 41 -11.30 6.05 7.49
N LYS A 42 -12.64 6.11 7.46
CA LYS A 42 -13.39 6.90 6.47
C LYS A 42 -13.02 8.38 6.51
N GLU A 43 -12.84 8.95 7.70
CA GLU A 43 -12.37 10.33 7.86
C GLU A 43 -10.95 10.50 7.29
N GLN A 44 -10.05 9.53 7.52
CA GLN A 44 -8.69 9.55 6.95
C GLN A 44 -8.69 9.45 5.41
N PHE A 45 -9.59 8.66 4.81
CA PHE A 45 -9.68 8.53 3.36
C PHE A 45 -9.90 9.87 2.62
N ASN A 46 -10.51 10.86 3.29
CA ASN A 46 -10.74 12.19 2.71
C ASN A 46 -9.44 13.00 2.52
N TYR A 47 -8.35 12.63 3.19
CA TYR A 47 -7.06 13.30 3.09
C TYR A 47 -6.15 12.69 2.02
N PHE A 48 -6.55 11.58 1.41
CA PHE A 48 -5.75 10.91 0.38
C PHE A 48 -6.19 11.29 -1.02
N ASN A 49 -5.22 11.61 -1.88
CA ASN A 49 -5.43 11.65 -3.31
C ASN A 49 -5.69 10.22 -3.82
N GLN A 50 -6.85 10.02 -4.45
CA GLN A 50 -7.24 8.72 -4.97
C GLN A 50 -6.85 8.62 -6.45
N ILE A 51 -6.06 7.60 -6.79
CA ILE A 51 -5.68 7.31 -8.17
C ILE A 51 -6.64 6.24 -8.72
N ILE A 52 -7.32 6.55 -9.82
CA ILE A 52 -8.25 5.64 -10.48
C ILE A 52 -7.45 4.55 -11.20
N MET A 53 -7.88 3.30 -11.04
CA MET A 53 -7.29 2.17 -11.75
C MET A 53 -7.61 2.26 -13.25
N THR A 54 -6.57 2.32 -14.08
CA THR A 54 -6.69 2.37 -15.54
C THR A 54 -6.19 1.06 -16.17
N GLY A 55 -6.56 0.82 -17.43
CA GLY A 55 -6.04 -0.33 -18.17
C GLY A 55 -4.51 -0.33 -18.32
N ALA A 56 -3.87 0.86 -18.30
CA ALA A 56 -2.41 0.96 -18.31
C ALA A 56 -1.79 0.41 -17.01
N ILE A 57 -2.39 0.71 -15.86
CA ILE A 57 -1.96 0.17 -14.56
C ILE A 57 -2.07 -1.35 -14.54
N VAL A 58 -3.15 -1.91 -15.09
CA VAL A 58 -3.34 -3.37 -15.15
C VAL A 58 -2.27 -4.04 -16.02
N ARG A 59 -1.99 -3.49 -17.20
CA ARG A 59 -0.94 -4.02 -18.09
C ARG A 59 0.45 -3.96 -17.47
N GLU A 60 0.76 -2.85 -16.80
CA GLU A 60 2.04 -2.71 -16.09
C GLU A 60 2.14 -3.70 -14.93
N ALA A 61 1.05 -3.94 -14.20
CA ALA A 61 1.01 -4.96 -13.16
C ALA A 61 1.26 -6.37 -13.71
N GLU A 62 0.69 -6.73 -14.88
CA GLU A 62 0.99 -8.00 -15.55
C GLU A 62 2.47 -8.13 -15.89
N LEU A 63 3.10 -7.07 -16.39
CA LEU A 63 4.54 -7.05 -16.68
C LEU A 63 5.37 -7.26 -15.40
N LEU A 64 5.02 -6.57 -14.30
CA LEU A 64 5.68 -6.74 -13.01
C LEU A 64 5.53 -8.17 -12.48
N ILE A 65 4.35 -8.79 -12.60
CA ILE A 65 4.12 -10.18 -12.17
C ILE A 65 4.94 -11.15 -13.01
N SER A 66 4.97 -10.99 -14.33
CA SER A 66 5.76 -11.87 -15.19
C SER A 66 7.26 -11.78 -14.89
N THR A 67 7.74 -10.60 -14.50
CA THR A 67 9.17 -10.34 -14.20
C THR A 67 9.56 -10.79 -12.79
N TYR A 68 8.75 -10.45 -11.78
CA TYR A 68 9.10 -10.59 -10.36
C TYR A 68 8.26 -11.60 -9.59
N GLY A 69 7.16 -12.08 -10.16
CA GLY A 69 6.25 -13.02 -9.52
C GLY A 69 6.93 -14.35 -9.16
N LYS A 70 7.73 -14.91 -10.08
CA LYS A 70 8.45 -16.18 -9.83
C LYS A 70 9.73 -16.01 -8.99
N THR A 71 10.38 -14.85 -9.07
CA THR A 71 11.72 -14.65 -8.50
C THR A 71 11.70 -13.99 -7.12
N ILE A 72 10.75 -13.09 -6.87
CA ILE A 72 10.60 -12.37 -5.59
C ILE A 72 9.29 -12.75 -4.90
N GLY A 73 8.38 -13.45 -5.58
CA GLY A 73 7.06 -13.78 -5.02
C GLY A 73 6.08 -12.61 -5.03
N LEU A 74 6.22 -11.68 -6.00
CA LEU A 74 5.32 -10.53 -6.11
C LEU A 74 3.87 -10.98 -6.39
N ARG A 75 2.94 -10.62 -5.50
CA ARG A 75 1.51 -10.93 -5.65
C ARG A 75 0.81 -9.90 -6.53
N SER A 76 -0.32 -10.28 -7.10
CA SER A 76 -1.07 -9.45 -8.05
C SER A 76 -1.51 -8.10 -7.49
N LEU A 77 -2.00 -8.05 -6.24
CA LEU A 77 -2.38 -6.79 -5.59
C LEU A 77 -1.18 -5.87 -5.35
N ASP A 78 -0.05 -6.45 -4.92
CA ASP A 78 1.19 -5.71 -4.70
C ASP A 78 1.71 -5.14 -6.03
N ALA A 79 1.63 -5.92 -7.12
CA ALA A 79 1.97 -5.46 -8.46
C ALA A 79 1.08 -4.30 -8.93
N LEU A 80 -0.22 -4.32 -8.65
CA LEU A 80 -1.12 -3.21 -8.97
C LEU A 80 -0.75 -1.93 -8.22
N HIS A 81 -0.36 -2.03 -6.95
CA HIS A 81 0.10 -0.86 -6.18
C HIS A 81 1.39 -0.27 -6.73
N ILE A 82 2.36 -1.12 -7.06
CA ILE A 82 3.64 -0.69 -7.63
C ILE A 82 3.44 -0.12 -9.03
N ALA A 83 2.61 -0.74 -9.87
CA ALA A 83 2.26 -0.23 -11.20
C ALA A 83 1.57 1.13 -11.11
N CYS A 84 0.65 1.30 -10.15
CA CYS A 84 -0.03 2.56 -9.92
C CYS A 84 0.96 3.67 -9.54
N TRP A 85 1.89 3.38 -8.62
CA TRP A 85 2.96 4.32 -8.26
C TRP A 85 3.86 4.63 -9.46
N LYS A 86 4.42 3.61 -10.12
CA LYS A 86 5.36 3.76 -11.23
C LYS A 86 4.82 4.58 -12.41
N LEU A 87 3.52 4.49 -12.69
CA LEU A 87 2.91 5.21 -13.81
C LEU A 87 2.45 6.63 -13.46
N ASN A 88 2.32 6.96 -12.17
CA ASN A 88 1.82 8.25 -11.70
C ASN A 88 2.87 9.01 -10.86
N GLU A 89 4.06 8.45 -10.66
CA GLU A 89 5.10 9.10 -9.89
C GLU A 89 5.51 10.42 -10.54
N GLU A 90 5.42 11.49 -9.75
CA GLU A 90 6.04 12.76 -10.10
C GLU A 90 7.44 12.83 -9.50
N LYS A 91 8.21 13.85 -9.87
CA LYS A 91 9.54 14.08 -9.29
C LYS A 91 9.43 14.12 -7.76
N ASN A 92 10.20 13.27 -7.08
CA ASN A 92 10.32 13.13 -5.63
C ASN A 92 9.21 12.33 -4.91
N TRP A 93 8.44 11.51 -5.63
CA TRP A 93 7.54 10.57 -4.95
C TRP A 93 8.32 9.40 -4.34
N ILE A 94 8.04 9.11 -3.08
CA ILE A 94 8.63 7.99 -2.33
C ILE A 94 7.56 6.91 -2.14
N PHE A 95 7.89 5.67 -2.48
CA PHE A 95 6.99 4.53 -2.24
C PHE A 95 7.06 4.09 -0.78
N VAL A 96 6.01 4.37 -0.01
CA VAL A 96 5.93 3.99 1.42
C VAL A 96 5.33 2.59 1.56
N THR A 97 6.02 1.68 2.25
CA THR A 97 5.51 0.33 2.49
C THR A 97 6.07 -0.30 3.76
N SER A 98 5.31 -1.23 4.35
CA SER A 98 5.78 -2.13 5.41
C SER A 98 5.96 -3.57 4.89
N ASP A 99 5.83 -3.79 3.58
CA ASP A 99 6.00 -5.10 2.94
C ASP A 99 7.37 -5.19 2.27
N SER A 100 8.22 -6.07 2.79
CA SER A 100 9.59 -6.28 2.30
C SER A 100 9.65 -6.73 0.83
N ILE A 101 8.60 -7.37 0.30
CA ILE A 101 8.55 -7.79 -1.10
C ILE A 101 8.30 -6.58 -1.99
N GLN A 102 7.42 -5.67 -1.58
CA GLN A 102 7.18 -4.42 -2.32
C GLN A 102 8.44 -3.56 -2.34
N ASP A 103 9.08 -3.36 -1.18
CA ASP A 103 10.32 -2.59 -1.06
C ASP A 103 11.43 -3.12 -1.97
N LYS A 104 11.67 -4.44 -1.96
CA LYS A 104 12.64 -5.10 -2.86
C LYS A 104 12.35 -4.86 -4.34
N VAL A 105 11.08 -4.86 -4.74
CA VAL A 105 10.70 -4.61 -6.14
C VAL A 105 10.97 -3.15 -6.50
N ILE A 106 10.61 -2.19 -5.65
CA ILE A 106 10.88 -0.76 -5.88
C ILE A 106 12.38 -0.49 -6.04
N GLN A 107 13.21 -1.08 -5.18
CA GLN A 107 14.66 -0.98 -5.30
C GLN A 107 15.19 -1.55 -6.62
N ARG A 108 14.63 -2.66 -7.13
CA ARG A 108 14.99 -3.20 -8.45
C ARG A 108 14.54 -2.34 -9.62
N LEU A 109 13.44 -1.61 -9.45
CA LEU A 109 12.98 -0.59 -10.40
C LEU A 109 13.81 0.69 -10.31
N LYS A 110 14.79 0.77 -9.38
CA LYS A 110 15.58 1.97 -9.06
C LYS A 110 14.72 3.14 -8.58
N GLY A 111 13.59 2.84 -7.96
CA GLY A 111 12.73 3.80 -7.29
C GLY A 111 13.20 4.12 -5.89
N GLU A 112 12.72 5.24 -5.34
CA GLU A 112 12.90 5.57 -3.93
C GLU A 112 11.76 4.96 -3.09
N SER A 113 12.11 4.24 -2.03
CA SER A 113 11.16 3.66 -1.08
C SER A 113 11.47 4.05 0.36
N LEU A 114 10.42 4.16 1.16
CA LEU A 114 10.50 4.29 2.62
C LEU A 114 9.88 3.05 3.24
N PHE A 115 10.73 2.20 3.80
CA PHE A 115 10.29 1.03 4.55
C PHE A 115 9.93 1.40 5.98
N ILE A 116 8.75 1.00 6.43
CA ILE A 116 8.28 1.20 7.81
C ILE A 116 8.22 -0.17 8.51
N GLU A 117 9.03 -0.32 9.55
CA GLU A 117 9.08 -1.51 10.42
C GLU A 117 7.83 -1.67 11.32
#